data_AF-A0A7V7CWM4-F1
#
_entry.id   AF-A0A7V7CWM4-F1
#
_cell.length_a   1.000
_cell.length_b   1.000
_cell.length_c   1.000
_cell.angle_alpha   90.00
_cell.angle_beta   90.00
_cell.angle_gamma   90.00
#
_symmetry.space_group_name_H-M   'P 1'
#
loop_
_entity.id
_entity.type
_entity.pdbx_description
1 polymer ?
#
loop_
_entity_poly.entity_id
_entity_poly.type
_entity_poly.pdbx_seq_one_letter_code
_entity_poly.pdbx_strand_id
1 'polypeptide(L)'
;MGFPGHQADFGQTLGVWGIGEGPYLVLPLFGPSNPRDALGLAAESLANGPDSYLQSNHMHWLAWVHTGLSGLALRESYLDSLDDVKRTSLDYYSAMRSLYRQRRESQIDQARTPQPRQTKGDKPGLDRAKPE
;
A
#
# COMPACT_ATOMS: atom_id res chain seq x y z
N MET A 1 -8.28 -11.96 20.06
CA MET A 1 -7.75 -12.89 19.05
C MET A 1 -6.88 -12.08 18.09
N GLY A 2 -5.55 -12.21 18.19
CA GLY A 2 -4.61 -11.34 17.49
C GLY A 2 -4.00 -12.05 16.29
N PHE A 3 -4.68 -12.04 15.16
CA PHE A 3 -4.03 -12.31 13.87
C PHE A 3 -3.47 -10.98 13.35
N PRO A 4 -2.16 -10.89 13.04
CA PRO A 4 -1.63 -9.72 12.37
C PRO A 4 -2.37 -9.53 11.04
N GLY A 5 -2.92 -8.32 10.82
CA GLY A 5 -3.56 -7.98 9.56
C GLY A 5 -2.57 -8.09 8.41
N HIS A 6 -2.96 -8.78 7.35
CA HIS A 6 -2.23 -8.84 6.09
C HIS A 6 -3.06 -8.13 5.04
N GLN A 7 -2.48 -7.12 4.39
CA GLN A 7 -3.08 -6.46 3.24
C GLN A 7 -2.40 -7.01 1.99
N ALA A 8 -3.09 -7.91 1.31
CA ALA A 8 -2.69 -8.43 0.00
C ALA A 8 -3.60 -7.81 -1.06
N ASP A 9 -3.02 -7.46 -2.21
CA ASP A 9 -3.75 -6.93 -3.35
C ASP A 9 -3.40 -7.72 -4.64
N PHE A 10 -4.29 -7.66 -5.63
CA PHE A 10 -4.15 -8.36 -6.90
C PHE A 10 -2.91 -7.91 -7.66
N GLY A 11 -2.47 -6.66 -7.48
CA GLY A 11 -1.19 -6.15 -8.01
C GLY A 11 0.01 -6.93 -7.48
N GLN A 12 0.04 -7.23 -6.18
CA GLN A 12 1.04 -8.10 -5.57
C GLN A 12 0.97 -9.51 -6.13
N THR A 13 -0.23 -10.07 -6.32
CA THR A 13 -0.40 -11.40 -6.93
C THR A 13 0.20 -11.45 -8.34
N LEU A 14 -0.13 -10.46 -9.19
CA LEU A 14 0.45 -10.34 -10.53
C LEU A 14 1.97 -10.14 -10.49
N GLY A 15 2.47 -9.41 -9.50
CA GLY A 15 3.91 -9.21 -9.28
C GLY A 15 4.64 -10.50 -8.92
N VAL A 16 4.06 -11.33 -8.06
CA VAL A 16 4.63 -12.65 -7.72
C VAL A 16 4.73 -13.54 -8.96
N TRP A 17 3.76 -13.43 -9.88
CA TRP A 17 3.69 -14.15 -11.16
C TRP A 17 4.64 -13.58 -12.22
N GLY A 18 5.42 -12.55 -11.90
CA GLY A 18 6.44 -11.99 -12.78
C GLY A 18 5.93 -10.92 -13.76
N ILE A 19 4.71 -10.42 -13.58
CA ILE A 19 4.24 -9.27 -14.35
C ILE A 19 4.97 -8.02 -13.88
N GLY A 20 5.69 -7.39 -14.82
CA GLY A 20 6.45 -6.17 -14.56
C GLY A 20 5.55 -5.01 -14.16
N GLU A 21 6.10 -4.09 -13.36
CA GLU A 21 5.36 -2.91 -12.89
C GLU A 21 5.04 -1.91 -14.02
N GLY A 22 5.94 -1.71 -14.98
CA GLY A 22 5.79 -0.69 -16.03
C GLY A 22 6.19 0.72 -15.59
N PRO A 23 5.77 1.77 -16.32
CA PRO A 23 6.04 3.16 -15.96
C PRO A 23 5.38 3.54 -14.62
N TYR A 24 6.05 4.41 -13.86
CA TYR A 24 5.48 4.98 -12.64
C TYR A 24 4.48 6.07 -12.99
N LEU A 25 3.32 6.04 -12.33
CA LEU A 25 2.23 7.00 -12.52
C LEU A 25 1.58 7.32 -11.17
N VAL A 26 0.89 8.45 -11.09
CA VAL A 26 0.17 8.86 -9.88
C VAL A 26 -1.31 8.89 -10.21
N LEU A 27 -2.08 8.02 -9.57
CA LEU A 27 -3.52 7.95 -9.74
C LEU A 27 -4.20 9.05 -8.91
N PRO A 28 -5.24 9.71 -9.45
CA PRO A 28 -6.10 10.58 -8.65
C PRO A 28 -6.67 9.80 -7.47
N LEU A 29 -6.64 10.38 -6.27
CA LEU A 29 -7.13 9.81 -4.99
C LEU A 29 -6.36 8.60 -4.45
N PHE A 30 -5.85 7.71 -5.30
CA PHE A 30 -5.12 6.49 -4.88
C PHE A 30 -3.61 6.71 -4.72
N GLY A 31 -3.05 7.75 -5.35
CA GLY A 31 -1.65 8.13 -5.18
C GLY A 31 -0.66 7.37 -6.09
N PRO A 32 0.62 7.28 -5.68
CA PRO A 32 1.69 6.56 -6.39
C PRO A 32 1.27 5.14 -6.83
N SER A 33 1.43 4.82 -8.11
CA SER A 33 1.02 3.53 -8.69
C SER A 33 1.81 3.17 -9.96
N ASN A 34 1.48 2.03 -10.56
CA ASN A 34 2.00 1.54 -11.84
C ASN A 34 0.87 0.83 -12.63
N PRO A 35 1.00 0.58 -13.95
CA PRO A 35 -0.05 -0.05 -14.74
C PRO A 35 -0.54 -1.40 -14.20
N ARG A 36 0.37 -2.25 -13.69
CA ARG A 36 0.00 -3.55 -13.12
C ARG A 36 -0.88 -3.38 -11.89
N ASP A 37 -0.49 -2.51 -10.97
CA ASP A 37 -1.18 -2.28 -9.72
C ASP A 37 -2.51 -1.53 -9.97
N ALA A 38 -2.55 -0.63 -10.95
CA ALA A 38 -3.79 0.04 -11.39
C ALA A 38 -4.80 -0.96 -11.97
N LEU A 39 -4.35 -1.91 -12.80
CA LEU A 39 -5.18 -3.00 -13.28
C LEU A 39 -5.64 -3.91 -12.13
N GLY A 40 -4.77 -4.16 -11.15
CA GLY A 40 -5.14 -4.90 -9.94
C GLY A 40 -6.24 -4.21 -9.13
N LEU A 41 -6.11 -2.90 -8.91
CA LEU A 41 -7.16 -2.09 -8.27
C LEU A 41 -8.47 -2.11 -9.06
N ALA A 42 -8.42 -2.02 -10.39
CA ALA A 42 -9.61 -2.12 -11.23
C ALA A 42 -10.26 -3.51 -11.14
N ALA A 43 -9.45 -4.58 -11.19
CA ALA A 43 -9.93 -5.95 -11.06
C ALA A 43 -10.57 -6.19 -9.68
N GLU A 44 -9.96 -5.70 -8.61
CA GLU A 44 -10.54 -5.74 -7.26
C GLU A 44 -11.80 -4.91 -7.14
N SER A 45 -11.84 -3.72 -7.73
CA SER A 45 -13.04 -2.88 -7.72
C SER A 45 -14.18 -3.52 -8.52
N LEU A 46 -13.89 -4.35 -9.52
CA LEU A 46 -14.89 -5.11 -10.27
C LEU A 46 -15.32 -6.38 -9.52
N ALA A 47 -14.37 -7.08 -8.90
CA ALA A 47 -14.61 -8.35 -8.21
C ALA A 47 -15.24 -8.17 -6.81
N ASN A 48 -14.70 -7.23 -6.03
CA ASN A 48 -15.16 -6.87 -4.67
C ASN A 48 -16.03 -5.61 -4.68
N GLY A 49 -16.49 -5.19 -5.87
CA GLY A 49 -17.20 -3.95 -6.05
C GLY A 49 -18.27 -3.77 -4.97
N PRO A 50 -18.34 -2.59 -4.34
CA PRO A 50 -19.44 -2.23 -3.44
C PRO A 50 -20.81 -2.47 -4.08
N ASP A 51 -20.83 -2.52 -5.42
CA ASP A 51 -21.97 -2.80 -6.27
C ASP A 51 -22.68 -4.11 -5.96
N SER A 52 -21.99 -5.21 -5.65
CA SER A 52 -22.70 -6.48 -5.37
C SER A 52 -23.56 -6.41 -4.10
N TYR A 53 -23.14 -5.66 -3.08
CA TYR A 53 -23.85 -5.49 -1.81
C TYR A 53 -24.75 -4.24 -1.78
N LEU A 54 -24.39 -3.16 -2.50
CA LEU A 54 -25.10 -1.88 -2.50
C LEU A 54 -26.12 -1.72 -3.65
N GLN A 55 -26.04 -2.53 -4.73
CA GLN A 55 -27.06 -2.54 -5.78
C GLN A 55 -28.44 -2.93 -5.25
N SER A 56 -28.51 -3.73 -4.17
CA SER A 56 -29.80 -4.13 -3.58
C SER A 56 -30.57 -2.96 -2.93
N ASN A 57 -29.91 -1.83 -2.60
CA ASN A 57 -30.52 -0.78 -1.77
C ASN A 57 -30.55 0.64 -2.39
N HIS A 58 -30.28 0.82 -3.68
CA HIS A 58 -30.25 2.16 -4.33
C HIS A 58 -29.32 3.19 -3.63
N MET A 59 -28.29 2.74 -2.91
CA MET A 59 -27.38 3.58 -2.11
C MET A 59 -26.05 3.88 -2.83
N HIS A 60 -26.09 4.05 -4.16
CA HIS A 60 -24.91 4.35 -4.98
C HIS A 60 -24.18 5.63 -4.51
N TRP A 61 -24.88 6.62 -3.98
CA TRP A 61 -24.29 7.86 -3.46
C TRP A 61 -23.36 7.61 -2.26
N LEU A 62 -23.65 6.62 -1.41
CA LEU A 62 -22.82 6.25 -0.26
C LEU A 62 -21.48 5.66 -0.68
N ALA A 63 -21.43 4.92 -1.79
CA ALA A 63 -20.17 4.40 -2.33
C ALA A 63 -19.25 5.53 -2.78
N TRP A 64 -19.80 6.55 -3.46
CA TRP A 64 -19.05 7.74 -3.87
C TRP A 64 -18.55 8.55 -2.67
N VAL A 65 -19.41 8.77 -1.68
CA VAL A 65 -19.04 9.47 -0.43
C VAL A 65 -17.96 8.71 0.31
N HIS A 66 -18.10 7.39 0.47
CA HIS A 66 -17.08 6.58 1.14
C HIS A 66 -15.75 6.62 0.39
N THR A 67 -15.75 6.48 -0.94
CA THR A 67 -14.53 6.54 -1.75
C THR A 67 -13.85 7.91 -1.62
N GLY A 68 -14.63 8.99 -1.67
CA GLY A 68 -14.13 10.35 -1.48
C GLY A 68 -13.54 10.58 -0.09
N LEU A 69 -14.23 10.14 0.96
CA LEU A 69 -13.75 10.23 2.34
C LEU A 69 -12.49 9.39 2.56
N SER A 70 -12.46 8.16 2.04
CA SER A 70 -11.28 7.28 2.12
C SER A 70 -10.10 7.91 1.42
N GLY A 71 -10.27 8.48 0.23
CA GLY A 71 -9.21 9.21 -0.48
C GLY A 71 -8.70 10.42 0.31
N LEU A 72 -9.60 11.15 0.96
CA LEU A 72 -9.24 12.31 1.79
C LEU A 72 -8.48 11.90 3.06
N ALA A 73 -8.96 10.88 3.76
CA ALA A 73 -8.32 10.34 4.96
C ALA A 73 -6.94 9.73 4.63
N LEU A 74 -6.82 9.05 3.49
CA LEU A 74 -5.56 8.49 3.02
C LEU A 74 -4.58 9.61 2.69
N ARG A 75 -5.02 10.68 2.03
CA ARG A 75 -4.18 11.87 1.83
C ARG A 75 -3.70 12.42 3.17
N GLU A 76 -4.60 12.69 4.11
CA GLU A 76 -4.26 13.26 5.42
C GLU A 76 -3.23 12.40 6.18
N SER A 77 -3.42 11.08 6.23
CA SER A 77 -2.49 10.17 6.92
C SER A 77 -1.08 10.13 6.34
N TYR A 78 -0.90 10.53 5.08
CA TYR A 78 0.40 10.56 4.42
C TYR A 78 0.99 11.98 4.32
N LEU A 79 0.21 13.05 4.51
CA LEU A 79 0.67 14.44 4.31
C LEU A 79 1.95 14.77 5.08
N ASP A 80 2.03 14.43 6.37
CA ASP A 80 3.21 14.74 7.20
C ASP A 80 4.48 14.04 6.71
N SER A 81 4.38 12.75 6.34
CA SER A 81 5.52 11.99 5.82
C SER A 81 5.95 12.46 4.44
N LEU A 82 4.99 12.91 3.62
CA LEU A 82 5.26 13.46 2.30
C LEU A 82 5.90 14.84 2.37
N ASP A 83 5.53 15.66 3.36
CA ASP A 83 6.11 16.98 3.57
C ASP A 83 7.58 16.90 3.98
N ASP A 84 7.96 15.93 4.81
CA ASP A 84 9.37 15.69 5.17
C ASP A 84 10.20 15.31 3.94
N VAL A 85 9.70 14.35 3.13
CA VAL A 85 10.34 13.95 1.87
C VAL A 85 10.44 15.16 0.93
N LYS A 86 9.40 15.98 0.81
CA LYS A 86 9.39 17.16 -0.04
C LYS A 86 10.41 18.22 0.40
N ARG A 87 10.63 18.40 1.70
CA ARG A 87 11.57 19.39 2.25
C ARG A 87 13.03 18.96 2.12
N THR A 88 13.31 17.66 2.18
CA THR A 88 14.68 17.11 2.12
C THR A 88 15.12 16.68 0.72
N SER A 89 14.18 16.48 -0.21
CA SER A 89 14.47 16.05 -1.58
C SER A 89 14.71 17.22 -2.52
N LEU A 90 15.76 17.13 -3.34
CA LEU A 90 15.96 18.05 -4.47
C LEU A 90 14.90 17.86 -5.57
N ASP A 91 14.47 16.61 -5.79
CA ASP A 91 13.36 16.24 -6.68
C ASP A 91 12.39 15.29 -5.96
N TYR A 92 11.27 15.85 -5.54
CA TYR A 92 10.21 15.12 -4.84
C TYR A 92 9.63 13.96 -5.67
N TYR A 93 9.48 14.13 -6.99
CA TYR A 93 8.88 13.09 -7.83
C TYR A 93 9.78 11.87 -7.93
N SER A 94 11.08 12.09 -8.14
CA SER A 94 12.07 11.02 -8.22
C SER A 94 12.25 10.29 -6.88
N ALA A 95 12.28 11.03 -5.77
CA ALA A 95 12.33 10.45 -4.43
C ALA A 95 11.10 9.57 -4.16
N MET A 96 9.90 10.08 -4.45
CA MET A 96 8.65 9.34 -4.29
C MET A 96 8.60 8.08 -5.15
N ARG A 97 9.03 8.17 -6.40
CA ARG A 97 9.10 7.03 -7.31
C ARG A 97 10.04 5.95 -6.78
N SER A 98 11.21 6.33 -6.28
CA SER A 98 12.19 5.38 -5.73
C SER A 98 11.65 4.68 -4.48
N LEU A 99 11.08 5.44 -3.54
CA LEU A 99 10.47 4.90 -2.33
C LEU A 99 9.30 3.98 -2.64
N TYR A 100 8.43 4.38 -3.58
CA TYR A 100 7.30 3.56 -4.02
C TYR A 100 7.76 2.19 -4.55
N ARG A 101 8.77 2.19 -5.45
CA ARG A 101 9.32 0.97 -6.04
C ARG A 101 9.92 0.05 -4.98
N GLN A 102 10.77 0.61 -4.12
CA GLN A 102 11.40 -0.15 -3.03
C GLN A 102 10.35 -0.78 -2.10
N ARG A 103 9.31 -0.02 -1.74
CA ARG A 103 8.20 -0.52 -0.92
C ARG A 103 7.44 -1.64 -1.62
N ARG A 104 7.14 -1.51 -2.92
CA ARG A 104 6.39 -2.53 -3.67
C ARG A 104 7.19 -3.81 -3.88
N GLU A 105 8.47 -3.71 -4.22
CA GLU A 105 9.34 -4.88 -4.33
C GLU A 105 9.35 -5.66 -3.00
N SER A 106 9.53 -4.96 -1.87
CA SER A 106 9.49 -5.59 -0.55
C SER A 106 8.15 -6.29 -0.26
N GLN A 107 7.02 -5.73 -0.69
CA GLN A 107 5.71 -6.36 -0.51
C GLN A 107 5.52 -7.60 -1.38
N ILE A 108 5.99 -7.56 -2.62
CA ILE A 108 5.96 -8.72 -3.53
C ILE A 108 6.87 -9.84 -3.00
N ASP A 109 8.04 -9.49 -2.50
CA ASP A 109 8.97 -10.45 -1.89
C ASP A 109 8.38 -11.09 -0.63
N GLN A 110 7.73 -10.30 0.22
CA GLN A 110 6.99 -10.81 1.39
C GLN A 110 5.81 -11.71 0.98
N ALA A 111 5.13 -11.40 -0.12
CA ALA A 111 4.06 -12.23 -0.66
C ALA A 111 4.58 -13.55 -1.26
N ARG A 112 5.76 -13.54 -1.86
CA ARG A 112 6.43 -14.72 -2.41
C ARG A 112 7.02 -15.61 -1.32
N THR A 113 7.58 -15.02 -0.28
CA THR A 113 8.14 -15.73 0.87
C THR A 113 7.51 -15.19 2.15
N PRO A 114 6.43 -15.82 2.63
CA PRO A 114 5.79 -15.45 3.89
C PRO A 114 6.78 -15.67 5.02
N GLN A 115 7.52 -14.62 5.41
CA GLN A 115 8.44 -14.70 6.53
C GLN A 115 7.61 -14.73 7.83
N PRO A 116 7.87 -15.67 8.76
CA PRO A 116 7.33 -15.58 10.11
C PRO A 116 7.90 -14.30 10.74
N ARG A 117 7.08 -13.24 10.80
CA ARG A 117 7.53 -11.95 11.31
C ARG A 117 7.75 -12.07 12.81
N GLN A 118 8.96 -11.71 13.26
CA GLN A 118 9.27 -11.62 14.68
C GLN A 118 8.21 -10.76 15.37
N THR A 119 7.62 -11.33 16.42
CA THR A 119 6.69 -10.62 17.27
C THR A 119 7.39 -9.37 17.79
N LYS A 120 6.75 -8.22 17.63
CA LYS A 120 7.20 -6.92 18.19
C LYS A 120 7.07 -6.92 19.73
N GLY A 121 7.59 -7.97 20.36
CA GLY A 121 7.62 -8.27 21.78
C GLY A 121 8.90 -8.99 22.19
N ASP A 122 9.72 -9.46 21.25
CA ASP A 122 11.03 -10.04 21.54
C ASP A 122 12.12 -9.06 21.09
N LYS A 123 12.32 -7.99 21.88
CA LYS A 123 13.61 -7.31 21.87
C LYS A 123 14.48 -8.14 22.82
N PRO A 124 15.46 -8.94 22.35
CA PRO A 124 16.51 -9.34 23.25
C PRO A 124 17.12 -8.04 23.78
N GLY A 125 17.13 -7.91 25.10
CA GLY A 125 17.70 -6.76 25.78
C GLY A 125 19.04 -6.45 25.15
N LEU A 126 19.25 -5.17 24.82
CA LEU A 126 20.58 -4.63 24.71
C LEU A 126 21.21 -4.74 26.10
N ASP A 127 21.67 -5.94 26.44
CA ASP A 127 22.55 -6.18 27.57
C ASP A 127 23.84 -5.46 27.24
N ARG A 128 23.90 -4.26 27.81
CA ARG A 128 25.08 -3.42 27.85
C ARG A 128 26.25 -4.25 28.36
N ALA A 129 27.36 -4.12 27.65
CA ALA A 129 28.72 -4.03 28.16
C ALA A 129 29.19 -5.13 29.14
N LYS A 130 30.21 -5.86 28.70
CA LYS A 130 31.44 -5.89 29.48
C LYS A 130 32.66 -5.94 28.56
N PRO A 131 33.64 -5.03 28.70
CA PRO A 131 34.96 -5.24 28.14
C PRO A 131 35.76 -6.20 29.06
N GLU A 132 36.81 -6.76 28.47
CA GLU A 132 37.86 -7.65 29.02
C GLU A 132 37.60 -9.15 28.91
#